data_AF-A0A517NKJ1-F1
#
_entry.id   AF-A0A517NKJ1-F1
#
_cell.length_a   1.000
_cell.length_b   1.000
_cell.length_c   1.000
_cell.angle_alpha   90.00
_cell.angle_beta   90.00
_cell.angle_gamma   90.00
#
_symmetry.space_group_name_H-M   'P 1'
#
loop_
_entity.id
_entity.type
_entity.pdbx_description
1 polymer ?
#
loop_
_entity_poly.entity_id
_entity_poly.type
_entity_poly.pdbx_seq_one_letter_code
_entity_poly.pdbx_strand_id
1 'polypeptide(L)'
;MHLLTCPSCELSIPVANSQAGERITCSGCQRPIDVPTLGKLRQLPEADQPGADAGPPAGETGNGSVGFAILGLIATGALLMAGFCGIRWALIEVPLTTEVHIEEFGKAYQGLDPAQLIREYEQMEEYGIDLGPRYKYKQIEDDKTRWGRSGLAAASVGLLAVLGAVAIGVSGRKRK
;
A
#
# COMPACT_ATOMS: atom_id res chain seq x y z
N MET A 1 -14.73 42.40 15.43
CA MET A 1 -14.17 43.12 16.58
C MET A 1 -13.14 44.10 16.02
N HIS A 2 -13.15 45.36 16.42
CA HIS A 2 -12.25 46.39 15.87
C HIS A 2 -11.17 46.76 16.90
N LEU A 3 -9.95 47.02 16.45
CA LEU A 3 -8.85 47.44 17.34
C LEU A 3 -8.92 48.94 17.56
N LEU A 4 -9.12 49.38 18.81
CA LEU A 4 -9.00 50.78 19.22
C LEU A 4 -7.65 50.99 19.91
N THR A 5 -6.83 51.89 19.37
CA THR A 5 -5.55 52.27 20.00
C THR A 5 -5.81 53.24 21.14
N CYS A 6 -5.32 52.91 22.34
CA CYS A 6 -5.43 53.80 23.49
C CYS A 6 -4.57 55.07 23.30
N PRO A 7 -5.11 56.29 23.48
CA PRO A 7 -4.33 57.53 23.33
C PRO A 7 -3.32 57.78 24.47
N SER A 8 -3.39 57.02 25.57
CA SER A 8 -2.49 57.18 26.72
C SER A 8 -1.36 56.16 26.80
N CYS A 9 -1.51 54.97 26.20
CA CYS A 9 -0.50 53.92 26.27
C CYS A 9 -0.25 53.20 24.94
N GLU A 10 -0.85 53.68 23.85
CA GLU A 10 -0.70 53.15 22.48
C GLU A 10 -1.05 51.66 22.32
N LEU A 11 -1.63 51.04 23.35
CA LEU A 11 -2.03 49.64 23.33
C LEU A 11 -3.30 49.46 22.50
N SER A 12 -3.30 48.50 21.58
CA SER A 12 -4.45 48.11 20.78
C SER A 12 -5.41 47.24 21.58
N ILE A 13 -6.63 47.73 21.82
CA ILE A 13 -7.67 47.02 22.57
C ILE A 13 -8.75 46.54 21.61
N PRO A 14 -9.14 45.25 21.64
CA PRO A 14 -10.27 44.77 20.85
C PRO A 14 -11.58 45.30 21.44
N VAL A 15 -12.37 46.00 20.63
CA VAL A 15 -13.68 46.54 21.00
C VAL A 15 -14.76 45.92 20.11
N ALA A 16 -15.87 45.51 20.73
CA ALA A 16 -17.03 44.97 20.02
C ALA A 16 -17.93 46.10 19.50
N ASN A 17 -18.66 45.85 18.40
CA ASN A 17 -19.60 46.83 17.84
C ASN A 17 -20.71 47.25 18.82
N SER A 18 -21.06 46.39 19.78
CA SER A 18 -22.04 46.70 20.83
C SER A 18 -21.56 47.74 21.85
N GLN A 19 -20.25 48.01 21.92
CA GLN A 19 -19.63 48.95 22.88
C GLN A 19 -19.36 50.33 22.25
N ALA A 20 -19.91 50.58 21.05
CA ALA A 20 -19.73 51.82 20.33
C ALA A 20 -20.43 52.99 21.05
N GLY A 21 -19.67 54.04 21.40
CA GLY A 21 -20.17 55.17 22.17
C GLY A 21 -20.17 54.98 23.69
N GLU A 22 -19.66 53.84 24.19
CA GLU A 22 -19.50 53.59 25.63
C GLU A 22 -18.09 53.96 26.13
N ARG A 23 -17.96 54.12 27.45
CA ARG A 23 -16.68 54.28 28.14
C ARG A 23 -16.17 52.93 28.62
N ILE A 24 -15.05 52.48 28.06
CA ILE A 24 -14.39 51.24 28.47
C ILE A 24 -13.08 51.54 29.19
N THR A 25 -12.71 50.71 30.15
CA THR A 25 -11.43 50.84 30.85
C THR A 25 -10.31 50.17 30.06
N CYS A 26 -9.21 50.87 29.84
CA CYS A 26 -8.02 50.33 29.18
C CYS A 26 -7.41 49.16 29.96
N SER A 27 -7.19 48.00 29.32
CA SER A 27 -6.51 46.86 29.96
C SER A 27 -5.04 47.12 30.29
N GLY A 28 -4.39 48.06 29.59
CA GLY A 28 -2.97 48.40 29.80
C GLY A 28 -2.72 49.48 30.85
N CYS A 29 -3.45 50.61 30.78
CA CYS A 29 -3.22 51.75 31.68
C CYS A 29 -4.34 52.00 32.70
N GLN A 30 -5.39 51.15 32.70
CA GLN A 30 -6.56 51.23 33.60
C GLN A 30 -7.32 52.56 33.59
N ARG A 31 -7.08 53.42 32.59
CA ARG A 31 -7.81 54.67 32.40
C ARG A 31 -9.07 54.46 31.55
N PRO A 32 -10.15 55.22 31.80
CA PRO A 32 -11.33 55.18 30.95
C PRO A 32 -11.03 55.80 29.58
N ILE A 33 -11.46 55.12 28.52
CA ILE A 33 -11.34 55.55 27.12
C ILE A 33 -12.75 55.62 26.53
N ASP A 34 -13.07 56.71 25.85
CA ASP A 34 -14.31 56.85 25.08
C ASP A 34 -14.19 56.06 23.77
N VAL A 35 -15.07 55.08 23.56
CA VAL A 35 -15.16 54.34 22.30
C VAL A 35 -15.88 55.21 21.26
N PRO A 36 -15.28 55.48 20.09
CA PRO A 36 -15.91 56.28 19.05
C PRO A 36 -17.22 55.63 18.55
N THR A 37 -18.14 56.46 18.03
CA THR A 37 -19.43 55.98 17.53
C THR A 37 -19.29 55.05 16.32
N LEU A 38 -20.30 54.20 16.08
CA LEU A 38 -20.32 53.14 15.04
C LEU A 38 -19.83 53.60 13.66
N GLY A 39 -20.11 54.84 13.27
CA GLY A 39 -19.70 55.42 11.99
C GLY A 39 -18.18 55.55 11.81
N LYS A 40 -17.42 55.74 12.90
CA LYS A 40 -15.94 55.82 12.89
C LYS A 40 -15.28 54.47 13.19
N LEU A 41 -15.93 53.56 13.91
CA LEU A 41 -15.42 52.20 14.19
C LEU A 41 -15.25 51.34 12.92
N ARG A 42 -16.13 51.52 11.93
CA ARG A 42 -16.06 50.84 10.63
C ARG A 42 -14.83 51.19 9.79
N GLN A 43 -14.08 52.23 10.17
CA GLN A 43 -12.85 52.67 9.49
C GLN A 43 -11.58 52.12 10.17
N LEU A 44 -11.69 51.41 11.30
CA LEU A 44 -10.53 50.83 11.98
C LEU A 44 -10.26 49.40 11.48
N PRO A 45 -8.98 49.04 11.30
CA PRO A 45 -8.58 47.71 10.85
C PRO A 45 -9.15 46.63 11.79
N GLU A 46 -9.76 45.61 11.19
CA GLU A 46 -10.33 44.47 11.91
C GLU A 46 -9.22 43.68 12.60
N ALA A 47 -9.46 43.28 13.86
CA ALA A 47 -8.57 42.37 14.55
C ALA A 47 -8.68 41.00 13.87
N ASP A 48 -7.72 40.69 13.01
CA ASP A 48 -7.63 39.40 12.34
C ASP A 48 -7.59 38.26 13.36
N GLN A 49 -8.26 37.18 12.98
CA GLN A 49 -8.74 36.11 13.84
C GLN A 49 -7.60 35.31 14.50
N PRO A 50 -7.68 34.97 15.80
CA PRO A 50 -6.84 33.93 16.37
C PRO A 50 -7.41 32.55 16.01
N GLY A 51 -6.63 31.73 15.30
CA GLY A 51 -6.75 30.28 15.34
C GLY A 51 -7.74 29.64 14.36
N ALA A 52 -7.45 29.73 13.07
CA ALA A 52 -7.91 28.75 12.07
C ALA A 52 -6.72 28.20 11.27
N ASP A 53 -5.63 27.83 11.95
CA ASP A 53 -4.63 26.92 11.39
C ASP A 53 -5.14 25.47 11.42
N ALA A 54 -6.31 25.25 10.86
CA ALA A 54 -6.60 24.00 10.15
C ALA A 54 -6.43 24.31 8.67
N GLY A 55 -5.21 24.71 8.28
CA GLY A 55 -4.82 24.59 6.89
C GLY A 55 -5.14 23.16 6.44
N PRO A 56 -5.63 22.95 5.20
CA PRO A 56 -5.73 21.60 4.65
C PRO A 56 -4.40 20.89 4.96
N PRO A 57 -4.40 19.65 5.48
CA PRO A 57 -3.16 19.01 5.93
C PRO A 57 -2.16 19.21 4.82
N ALA A 58 -1.08 19.95 5.11
CA ALA A 58 -0.12 20.35 4.10
C ALA A 58 0.35 19.04 3.47
N GLY A 59 -0.25 18.71 2.33
CA GLY A 59 -0.01 17.48 1.62
C GLY A 59 1.44 17.61 1.24
N GLU A 60 2.28 16.84 1.92
CA GLU A 60 3.70 16.82 1.72
C GLU A 60 3.92 16.22 0.32
N THR A 61 3.76 17.06 -0.69
CA THR A 61 4.11 16.79 -2.09
C THR A 61 5.64 16.86 -2.21
N GLY A 62 6.32 16.12 -1.34
CA GLY A 62 7.72 15.77 -1.52
C GLY A 62 7.80 14.48 -2.29
N ASN A 63 8.84 14.29 -3.11
CA ASN A 63 9.06 13.09 -3.91
C ASN A 63 8.93 11.76 -3.13
N GLY A 64 9.10 11.78 -1.80
CA GLY A 64 8.86 10.65 -0.91
C GLY A 64 7.40 10.17 -0.84
N SER A 65 6.39 11.06 -0.92
CA SER A 65 4.97 10.64 -0.89
C SER A 65 4.56 9.93 -2.18
N VAL A 66 5.07 10.40 -3.32
CA VAL A 66 4.88 9.74 -4.63
C VAL A 66 5.57 8.37 -4.67
N GLY A 67 6.82 8.28 -4.20
CA GLY A 67 7.54 7.00 -4.11
C GLY A 67 6.84 5.99 -3.19
N PHE A 68 6.33 6.44 -2.05
CA PHE A 68 5.54 5.61 -1.14
C PHE A 68 4.25 5.10 -1.79
N ALA A 69 3.51 5.96 -2.51
CA ALA A 69 2.28 5.57 -3.20
C ALA A 69 2.54 4.54 -4.31
N ILE A 70 3.59 4.73 -5.11
CA ILE A 70 3.96 3.79 -6.18
C ILE A 70 4.34 2.43 -5.60
N LEU A 71 5.22 2.40 -4.59
CA LEU A 71 5.61 1.14 -3.94
C LEU A 71 4.44 0.47 -3.23
N GLY A 72 3.52 1.26 -2.64
CA GLY A 72 2.28 0.75 -2.07
C GLY A 72 1.41 0.04 -3.11
N LEU A 73 1.20 0.66 -4.28
CA LEU A 73 0.43 0.05 -5.37
C LEU A 73 1.09 -1.22 -5.92
N ILE A 74 2.42 -1.21 -6.09
CA ILE A 74 3.18 -2.39 -6.52
C ILE A 74 3.05 -3.51 -5.48
N ALA A 75 3.20 -3.18 -4.19
CA ALA A 75 3.04 -4.15 -3.10
C ALA A 75 1.65 -4.77 -3.10
N THR A 76 0.58 -3.96 -3.19
CA THR A 76 -0.79 -4.46 -3.24
C THR A 76 -1.02 -5.36 -4.45
N GLY A 77 -0.63 -4.92 -5.65
CA GLY A 77 -0.79 -5.72 -6.87
C GLY A 77 -0.02 -7.05 -6.80
N ALA A 78 1.21 -7.02 -6.31
CA ALA A 78 2.04 -8.21 -6.16
C ALA A 78 1.48 -9.19 -5.11
N LEU A 79 0.95 -8.70 -3.99
CA LEU A 79 0.33 -9.53 -2.96
C LEU A 79 -0.99 -10.16 -3.44
N LEU A 80 -1.82 -9.42 -4.17
CA LEU A 80 -3.03 -9.97 -4.80
C LEU A 80 -2.68 -11.08 -5.80
N MET A 81 -1.67 -10.86 -6.65
CA MET A 81 -1.21 -11.87 -7.59
C MET A 81 -0.62 -13.10 -6.89
N ALA A 82 0.15 -12.90 -5.81
CA ALA A 82 0.68 -13.97 -4.99
C ALA A 82 -0.45 -14.79 -4.35
N GLY A 83 -1.47 -14.12 -3.80
CA GLY A 83 -2.65 -14.76 -3.24
C GLY A 83 -3.42 -15.59 -4.29
N PHE A 84 -3.66 -15.02 -5.48
CA PHE A 84 -4.30 -15.73 -6.58
C PHE A 84 -3.51 -16.98 -7.01
N CYS A 85 -2.20 -16.85 -7.18
CA CYS A 85 -1.32 -17.97 -7.53
C CYS A 85 -1.31 -19.03 -6.42
N GLY A 86 -1.30 -18.61 -5.14
CA GLY A 86 -1.36 -19.50 -3.99
C GLY A 86 -2.67 -20.30 -3.92
N ILE A 87 -3.81 -19.65 -4.19
CA ILE A 87 -5.12 -20.34 -4.28
C ILE A 87 -5.12 -21.35 -5.41
N ARG A 88 -4.64 -20.97 -6.61
CA ARG A 88 -4.53 -21.89 -7.76
C ARG A 88 -3.62 -23.07 -7.45
N TRP A 89 -2.48 -22.81 -6.81
CA TRP A 89 -1.55 -23.85 -6.37
C TRP A 89 -2.19 -24.82 -5.36
N ALA A 90 -2.93 -24.30 -4.38
CA ALA A 90 -3.57 -25.10 -3.34
C ALA A 90 -4.73 -25.96 -3.88
N LEU A 91 -5.47 -25.46 -4.87
CA LEU A 91 -6.60 -26.17 -5.48
C LEU A 91 -6.17 -27.25 -6.49
N ILE A 92 -4.91 -27.24 -6.96
CA ILE A 92 -4.42 -28.30 -7.85
C ILE A 92 -4.00 -29.50 -7.01
N GLU A 93 -4.72 -30.59 -7.17
CA GLU A 93 -4.35 -31.89 -6.60
C GLU A 93 -3.51 -32.66 -7.61
N VAL A 94 -2.37 -33.19 -7.18
CA VAL A 94 -1.51 -34.04 -8.00
C VAL A 94 -1.81 -35.48 -7.60
N PRO A 95 -2.50 -36.26 -8.46
CA PRO A 95 -3.03 -37.56 -8.07
C PRO A 95 -1.98 -38.66 -7.99
N LEU A 96 -0.85 -38.49 -8.71
CA LEU A 96 0.20 -39.50 -8.84
C LEU A 96 1.55 -38.80 -8.93
N THR A 97 2.55 -39.33 -8.21
CA THR A 97 3.94 -38.87 -8.35
C THR A 97 4.70 -39.74 -9.33
N THR A 98 5.85 -39.23 -9.80
CA THR A 98 6.68 -39.97 -10.76
C THR A 98 7.22 -41.26 -10.14
N GLU A 99 7.54 -41.25 -8.85
CA GLU A 99 8.08 -42.39 -8.10
C GLU A 99 7.04 -43.50 -7.98
N VAL A 100 5.79 -43.15 -7.64
CA VAL A 100 4.69 -44.12 -7.56
C VAL A 100 4.42 -44.72 -8.94
N HIS A 101 4.44 -43.89 -9.99
CA HIS A 101 4.25 -44.36 -11.36
C HIS A 101 5.34 -45.36 -11.79
N ILE A 102 6.61 -45.06 -11.50
CA ILE A 102 7.74 -45.97 -11.79
C ILE A 102 7.60 -47.27 -11.01
N GLU A 103 7.22 -47.21 -9.73
CA GLU A 103 7.03 -48.40 -8.91
C GLU A 103 5.88 -49.28 -9.45
N GLU A 104 4.77 -48.67 -9.83
CA GLU A 104 3.61 -49.36 -10.41
C GLU A 104 3.96 -50.04 -11.74
N PHE A 105 4.66 -49.33 -12.63
CA PHE A 105 5.19 -49.91 -13.86
C PHE A 105 6.18 -51.03 -13.59
N GLY A 106 7.10 -50.86 -12.64
CA GLY A 106 8.07 -51.89 -12.27
C GLY A 106 7.40 -53.18 -11.80
N LYS A 107 6.36 -53.08 -10.97
CA LYS A 107 5.56 -54.23 -10.52
C LYS A 107 4.79 -54.88 -11.67
N ALA A 108 4.21 -54.09 -12.56
CA ALA A 108 3.51 -54.61 -13.74
C ALA A 108 4.47 -55.40 -14.64
N TYR A 109 5.67 -54.87 -14.89
CA TYR A 109 6.69 -55.53 -15.71
C TYR A 109 7.21 -56.84 -15.13
N GLN A 110 7.29 -56.96 -13.79
CA GLN A 110 7.67 -58.21 -13.12
C GLN A 110 6.68 -59.35 -13.35
N GLY A 111 5.42 -59.04 -13.67
CA GLY A 111 4.37 -60.02 -13.95
C GLY A 111 4.24 -60.44 -15.41
N LEU A 112 5.01 -59.83 -16.33
CA LEU A 112 4.93 -60.11 -17.75
C LEU A 112 5.66 -61.40 -18.14
N ASP A 113 5.15 -62.08 -19.16
CA ASP A 113 5.79 -63.27 -19.72
C ASP A 113 7.12 -62.89 -20.43
N PRO A 114 8.21 -63.66 -20.27
CA PRO A 114 9.48 -63.35 -20.91
C PRO A 114 9.41 -63.15 -22.43
N ALA A 115 8.52 -63.87 -23.14
CA ALA A 115 8.37 -63.68 -24.58
C ALA A 115 7.71 -62.35 -24.94
N GLN A 116 6.87 -61.78 -24.06
CA GLN A 116 6.34 -60.42 -24.24
C GLN A 116 7.42 -59.37 -24.07
N LEU A 117 8.27 -59.51 -23.05
CA LEU A 117 9.40 -58.60 -22.81
C LEU A 117 10.39 -58.57 -23.97
N ILE A 118 10.71 -59.73 -24.56
CA ILE A 118 11.58 -59.82 -25.74
C ILE A 118 10.95 -59.08 -26.93
N ARG A 119 9.65 -59.27 -27.18
CA ARG A 119 8.96 -58.56 -28.26
C ARG A 119 8.91 -57.05 -28.05
N GLU A 120 8.66 -56.59 -26.83
CA GLU A 120 8.71 -55.15 -26.52
C GLU A 120 10.12 -54.59 -26.74
N TYR A 121 11.17 -55.33 -26.34
CA TYR A 121 12.56 -54.94 -26.58
C TYR A 121 12.88 -54.85 -28.09
N GLU A 122 12.55 -55.88 -28.86
CA GLU A 122 12.74 -55.91 -30.31
C GLU A 122 12.00 -54.75 -30.99
N GLN A 123 10.77 -54.45 -30.55
CA GLN A 123 10.01 -53.30 -31.04
C GLN A 123 10.69 -51.97 -30.71
N MET A 124 11.26 -51.82 -29.50
CA MET A 124 12.02 -50.62 -29.13
C MET A 124 13.31 -50.47 -29.94
N GLU A 125 13.99 -51.58 -30.30
CA GLU A 125 15.15 -51.53 -31.19
C GLU A 125 14.77 -51.14 -32.63
N GLU A 126 13.68 -51.70 -33.16
CA GLU A 126 13.27 -51.49 -34.55
C GLU A 126 12.69 -50.09 -34.78
N TYR A 127 11.78 -49.65 -33.91
CA TYR A 127 11.06 -48.39 -34.09
C TYR A 127 11.55 -47.25 -33.19
N GLY A 128 12.47 -47.54 -32.27
CA GLY A 128 12.88 -46.61 -31.22
C GLY A 128 11.85 -46.51 -30.08
N ILE A 129 12.20 -45.73 -29.06
CA ILE A 129 11.27 -45.40 -27.97
C ILE A 129 10.42 -44.21 -28.42
N ASP A 130 9.14 -44.44 -28.70
CA ASP A 130 8.19 -43.36 -28.94
C ASP A 130 7.91 -42.61 -27.62
N LEU A 131 8.58 -41.48 -27.45
CA LEU A 131 8.31 -40.55 -26.35
C LEU A 131 7.05 -39.76 -26.70
N GLY A 132 5.90 -40.39 -26.44
CA GLY A 132 4.61 -39.73 -26.52
C GLY A 132 4.55 -38.45 -25.65
N PRO A 133 3.45 -37.68 -25.76
CA PRO A 133 3.28 -36.49 -24.93
C PRO A 133 3.37 -36.84 -23.44
N ARG A 134 3.86 -35.89 -22.63
CA ARG A 134 3.98 -36.06 -21.18
C ARG A 134 2.70 -36.63 -20.58
N TYR A 135 2.83 -37.58 -19.66
CA TYR A 135 1.69 -38.11 -18.92
C TYR A 135 0.87 -37.00 -18.25
N LYS A 136 -0.45 -37.16 -18.20
CA LYS A 136 -1.37 -36.15 -17.65
C LYS A 136 -1.03 -35.73 -16.23
N TYR A 137 -0.67 -36.69 -15.36
CA TYR A 137 -0.28 -36.39 -13.98
C TYR A 137 0.95 -35.47 -13.94
N LYS A 138 1.89 -35.64 -14.88
CA LYS A 138 3.10 -34.81 -14.96
C LYS A 138 2.77 -33.39 -15.42
N GLN A 139 1.84 -33.25 -16.36
CA GLN A 139 1.35 -31.94 -16.78
C GLN A 139 0.69 -31.18 -15.60
N ILE A 140 -0.12 -31.88 -14.79
CA ILE A 140 -0.75 -31.30 -13.60
C ILE A 140 0.30 -30.89 -12.55
N GLU A 141 1.32 -31.73 -12.33
CA GLU A 141 2.44 -31.43 -11.44
C GLU A 141 3.24 -30.20 -11.91
N ASP A 142 3.52 -30.12 -13.21
CA ASP A 142 4.22 -28.97 -13.83
C ASP A 142 3.40 -27.68 -13.66
N ASP A 143 2.09 -27.74 -13.91
CA ASP A 143 1.19 -26.62 -13.72
C ASP A 143 1.15 -26.16 -12.26
N LYS A 144 1.03 -27.10 -11.32
CA LYS A 144 1.11 -26.78 -9.88
C LYS A 144 2.43 -26.09 -9.58
N THR A 145 3.55 -26.67 -9.99
CA THR A 145 4.89 -26.10 -9.74
C THR A 145 5.03 -24.69 -10.34
N ARG A 146 4.48 -24.46 -11.53
CA ARG A 146 4.47 -23.15 -12.18
C ARG A 146 3.68 -22.11 -11.40
N TRP A 147 2.48 -22.45 -10.92
CA TRP A 147 1.71 -21.55 -10.05
C TRP A 147 2.45 -21.24 -8.75
N GLY A 148 3.07 -22.25 -8.13
CA GLY A 148 3.85 -22.08 -6.90
C GLY A 148 5.04 -21.13 -7.09
N ARG A 149 5.82 -21.33 -8.16
CA ARG A 149 6.95 -20.44 -8.51
C ARG A 149 6.51 -19.01 -8.80
N SER A 150 5.41 -18.84 -9.55
CA SER A 150 4.86 -17.52 -9.88
C SER A 150 4.36 -16.81 -8.63
N GLY A 151 3.68 -17.54 -7.73
CA GLY A 151 3.23 -17.02 -6.44
C GLY A 151 4.40 -16.60 -5.54
N LEU A 152 5.46 -17.42 -5.46
CA LEU A 152 6.67 -17.10 -4.70
C LEU A 152 7.38 -15.84 -5.25
N ALA A 153 7.51 -15.73 -6.57
CA ALA A 153 8.09 -14.54 -7.21
C ALA A 153 7.27 -13.27 -6.90
N ALA A 154 5.93 -13.34 -7.05
CA ALA A 154 5.05 -12.22 -6.74
C ALA A 154 5.11 -11.82 -5.26
N ALA A 155 5.11 -12.80 -4.34
CA ALA A 155 5.26 -12.53 -2.91
C ALA A 155 6.60 -11.85 -2.58
N SER A 156 7.68 -12.26 -3.23
CA SER A 156 9.02 -11.67 -3.07
C SER A 156 9.04 -10.21 -3.51
N VAL A 157 8.46 -9.90 -4.68
CA VAL A 157 8.33 -8.53 -5.18
C VAL A 157 7.49 -7.68 -4.22
N GLY A 158 6.36 -8.21 -3.76
CA GLY A 158 5.49 -7.52 -2.82
C GLY A 158 6.20 -7.19 -1.51
N LEU A 159 6.95 -8.14 -0.95
CA LEU A 159 7.73 -7.93 0.27
C LEU A 159 8.78 -6.84 0.09
N LEU A 160 9.55 -6.86 -1.02
CA LEU A 160 10.54 -5.84 -1.31
C LEU A 160 9.91 -4.45 -1.48
N ALA A 161 8.75 -4.37 -2.13
CA ALA A 161 8.03 -3.11 -2.29
C ALA A 161 7.53 -2.55 -0.95
N VAL A 162 7.00 -3.42 -0.05
CA VAL A 162 6.63 -3.02 1.31
C VAL A 162 7.83 -2.50 2.08
N LEU A 163 8.97 -3.20 2.05
CA LEU A 163 10.19 -2.77 2.73
C LEU A 163 10.69 -1.42 2.20
N GLY A 164 10.65 -1.22 0.88
CA GLY A 164 10.99 0.05 0.25
C GLY A 164 10.04 1.18 0.68
N ALA A 165 8.74 0.93 0.71
CA ALA A 165 7.74 1.91 1.16
C ALA A 165 7.97 2.30 2.62
N VAL A 166 8.23 1.33 3.50
CA VAL A 166 8.56 1.58 4.91
C VAL A 166 9.84 2.41 5.05
N ALA A 167 10.90 2.07 4.30
CA ALA A 167 12.16 2.82 4.33
C ALA A 167 11.97 4.30 3.90
N ILE A 168 11.21 4.54 2.83
CA ILE A 168 10.87 5.90 2.38
C ILE A 168 10.04 6.63 3.46
N GLY A 169 9.02 5.97 4.02
CA GLY A 169 8.17 6.56 5.05
C GLY A 169 8.92 6.95 6.33
N VAL A 170 9.86 6.10 6.78
CA VAL A 170 10.70 6.38 7.96
C VAL A 170 11.72 7.47 7.68
N SER A 171 12.37 7.47 6.51
CA SER A 171 13.37 8.48 6.15
C SER A 171 12.76 9.88 5.93
N GLY A 172 11.55 9.96 5.36
CA GLY A 172 10.81 11.21 5.25
C GLY A 172 10.46 11.81 6.62
N ARG A 173 10.08 10.98 7.59
CA ARG A 173 9.76 11.43 8.96
C ARG A 173 10.96 11.99 9.73
N LYS A 174 12.19 11.52 9.46
CA LYS A 174 13.42 12.00 10.12
C LYS A 174 13.95 13.34 9.56
N ARG A 175 13.49 13.78 8.39
CA ARG A 175 13.90 15.06 7.77
C ARG A 175 13.02 16.25 8.19
N LYS A 176 11.93 16.00 8.92
CA LYS A 176 11.09 17.01 9.58
C LYS A 176 11.54 17.19 11.03
#